data_AF-A0A0Q0HKG0-F1
#
_entry.id   AF-A0A0Q0HKG0-F1
#
_cell.length_a   1.000
_cell.length_b   1.000
_cell.length_c   1.000
_cell.angle_alpha   90.00
_cell.angle_beta   90.00
_cell.angle_gamma   90.00
#
_symmetry.space_group_name_H-M   'P 1'
#
loop_
_entity.id
_entity.type
_entity.pdbx_description
1 polymer ?
#
loop_
_entity_poly.entity_id
_entity_poly.type
_entity_poly.pdbx_seq_one_letter_code
_entity_poly.pdbx_strand_id
1 'polypeptide(L)'
;MWMTTSSHNVTHDDAFIVQCEADYSVAEITALAHMAPGEGMPTHLLAVVELLHAHLEPNPIIGLDPKSGGYPRRVDLGARAGKLFIQRWHLPVREGIQWYRSCANGSMTVPGSNPSKPSLVQLGRLGDDPPWPNLVVEIERFWPKSEFWGNRPGGSRWHRLIPLTVIDITRGWIANDFERARDFFMSEVHVDLLSRSVLLGSCHLRLPNPVFRELHQHVGDDWRSVTFDLELHAGQTIDELELIFWNQRSWGASSVRQMTLKPGTNVIHLPESVEQVGHAVFCRKRGLLKQSELAGFIGSIGMTMNFVSEERRVETPKGSYTVGVSEQSEPVLVGTPRSKGALVRLAEDEVSQRTHKAWAEIAFRWFDNDSVAGTQAIRDIIQSASRSVDLLDPYFGRGDLLEFALSTTKHGLPFRVLTSHDFCTSGHDPELKLENGDALAETLESVRAQDPRLNIEIKVMPGQKSPVHDRFLIVDGTVWVLGASLNEFGSRGSLLMKLPPPPALGPHEPWTFSVSSSVFEAHWQTSSSMHEWRKKRAEVRKDPGKLHPAAHTFGERMVATTKLLKDTAQRVREIWHA
;
A
#
# COMPACT_ATOMS: atom_id res chain seq x y z
N MET A 1 1.88 49.54 -60.85
CA MET A 1 3.11 49.08 -60.17
C MET A 1 2.94 49.30 -58.67
N TRP A 2 2.25 48.37 -58.01
CA TRP A 2 2.22 48.27 -56.55
C TRP A 2 2.41 46.78 -56.26
N MET A 3 3.65 46.41 -55.94
CA MET A 3 4.01 45.08 -55.45
C MET A 3 3.48 44.98 -54.03
N THR A 4 2.47 44.16 -53.80
CA THR A 4 2.11 43.68 -52.46
C THR A 4 2.95 42.45 -52.17
N THR A 5 3.95 42.62 -51.32
CA THR A 5 4.73 41.56 -50.68
C THR A 5 3.80 40.65 -49.90
N SER A 6 3.79 39.36 -50.23
CA SER A 6 3.08 38.33 -49.46
C SER A 6 3.84 38.07 -48.16
N SER A 7 3.39 38.66 -47.06
CA SER A 7 3.80 38.26 -45.71
C SER A 7 3.29 36.84 -45.46
N HIS A 8 4.21 35.87 -45.34
CA HIS A 8 3.90 34.53 -44.86
C HIS A 8 3.41 34.62 -43.42
N ASN A 9 2.10 34.43 -43.20
CA ASN A 9 1.55 34.16 -41.88
C ASN A 9 2.04 32.78 -41.42
N VAL A 10 3.09 32.77 -40.60
CA VAL A 10 3.55 31.56 -39.90
C VAL A 10 2.42 31.13 -38.95
N THR A 11 1.86 29.94 -39.18
CA THR A 11 0.87 29.37 -38.26
C THR A 11 1.54 29.01 -36.94
N HIS A 12 0.80 28.98 -35.83
CA HIS A 12 1.33 28.64 -34.50
C HIS A 12 2.08 27.27 -34.50
N ASP A 13 1.64 26.34 -35.34
CA ASP A 13 2.27 25.03 -35.53
C ASP A 13 3.64 25.12 -36.22
N ASP A 14 3.80 26.01 -37.19
CA ASP A 14 5.08 26.17 -37.89
C ASP A 14 6.13 26.85 -36.98
N ALA A 15 5.70 27.77 -36.11
CA ALA A 15 6.57 28.34 -35.08
C ALA A 15 7.07 27.27 -34.08
N PHE A 16 6.20 26.34 -33.67
CA PHE A 16 6.58 25.20 -32.83
C PHE A 16 7.59 24.28 -33.52
N ILE A 17 7.38 23.95 -34.80
CA ILE A 17 8.29 23.09 -35.56
C ILE A 17 9.66 23.76 -35.72
N VAL A 18 9.71 25.05 -36.06
CA VAL A 18 10.95 25.81 -36.18
C VAL A 18 11.72 25.83 -34.86
N GLN A 19 11.03 26.02 -33.73
CA GLN A 19 11.67 25.93 -32.41
C GLN A 19 12.23 24.53 -32.14
N CYS A 20 11.52 23.46 -32.54
CA CYS A 20 12.03 22.10 -32.41
C CYS A 20 13.26 21.84 -33.29
N GLU A 21 13.29 22.34 -34.53
CA GLU A 21 14.47 22.23 -35.40
C GLU A 21 15.70 22.95 -34.84
N ALA A 22 15.50 24.00 -34.03
CA ALA A 22 16.59 24.70 -33.35
C ALA A 22 17.12 23.92 -32.12
N ASP A 23 16.26 23.16 -31.45
CA ASP A 23 16.59 22.45 -30.21
C ASP A 23 17.06 21.00 -30.44
N TYR A 24 16.59 20.37 -31.51
CA TYR A 24 16.76 18.94 -31.78
C TYR A 24 17.43 18.70 -33.14
N SER A 25 18.24 17.65 -33.23
CA SER A 25 19.00 17.31 -34.44
C SER A 25 18.33 16.22 -35.29
N VAL A 26 17.61 15.29 -34.65
CA VAL A 26 17.00 14.14 -35.34
C VAL A 26 15.73 13.68 -34.63
N ALA A 27 14.78 13.15 -35.39
CA ALA A 27 13.62 12.42 -34.87
C ALA A 27 13.87 10.91 -35.00
N GLU A 28 13.93 10.20 -33.88
CA GLU A 28 13.97 8.74 -33.84
C GLU A 28 12.55 8.19 -33.71
N ILE A 29 12.14 7.37 -34.66
CA ILE A 29 10.82 6.75 -34.70
C ILE A 29 10.96 5.30 -34.31
N THR A 30 10.13 4.86 -33.37
CA THR A 30 9.88 3.43 -33.12
C THR A 30 8.42 3.14 -33.39
N ALA A 31 8.15 2.13 -34.21
CA ALA A 31 6.81 1.66 -34.50
C ALA A 31 6.70 0.16 -34.23
N LEU A 32 5.59 -0.23 -33.61
CA LEU A 32 5.27 -1.59 -33.22
C LEU A 32 3.93 -2.00 -33.81
N ALA A 33 3.87 -3.21 -34.37
CA ALA A 33 2.68 -3.73 -34.99
C ALA A 33 2.48 -5.22 -34.71
N HIS A 34 1.22 -5.66 -34.79
CA HIS A 34 0.78 -7.04 -34.71
C HIS A 34 0.23 -7.50 -36.06
N MET A 35 0.59 -8.69 -36.48
CA MET A 35 0.01 -9.35 -37.66
C MET A 35 -0.71 -10.59 -37.18
N ALA A 36 -2.04 -10.55 -37.16
CA ALA A 36 -2.86 -11.70 -36.81
C ALA A 36 -2.72 -12.80 -37.89
N PRO A 37 -2.95 -14.08 -37.52
CA PRO A 37 -2.89 -15.17 -38.49
C PRO A 37 -3.88 -14.97 -39.63
N GLY A 38 -3.41 -15.04 -40.87
CA GLY A 38 -4.26 -14.93 -42.06
C GLY A 38 -4.67 -13.50 -42.43
N GLU A 39 -4.28 -12.49 -41.65
CA GLU A 39 -4.50 -11.09 -42.01
C GLU A 39 -3.42 -10.57 -42.95
N GLY A 40 -3.83 -9.82 -43.98
CA GLY A 40 -2.93 -9.22 -44.96
C GLY A 40 -2.34 -7.88 -44.53
N MET A 41 -2.87 -7.25 -43.46
CA MET A 41 -2.48 -5.93 -43.00
C MET A 41 -2.14 -5.96 -41.51
N PRO A 42 -1.04 -5.31 -41.08
CA PRO A 42 -0.69 -5.25 -39.67
C PRO A 42 -1.58 -4.27 -38.89
N THR A 43 -1.92 -4.64 -37.65
CA THR A 43 -2.57 -3.77 -36.66
C THR A 43 -1.49 -2.97 -35.92
N HIS A 44 -1.63 -1.64 -35.92
CA HIS A 44 -0.77 -0.73 -35.15
C HIS A 44 -0.93 -0.94 -33.65
N LEU A 45 0.19 -1.05 -32.93
CA LEU A 45 0.19 -1.21 -31.47
C LEU A 45 0.73 0.02 -30.74
N LEU A 46 1.84 0.58 -31.19
CA LEU A 46 2.47 1.72 -30.55
C LEU A 46 3.41 2.38 -31.54
N ALA A 47 3.41 3.70 -31.59
CA ALA A 47 4.50 4.45 -32.19
C ALA A 47 4.95 5.55 -31.26
N VAL A 48 6.24 5.86 -31.24
CA VAL A 48 6.69 7.11 -30.65
C VAL A 48 7.77 7.73 -31.51
N VAL A 49 7.70 9.04 -31.59
CA VAL A 49 8.71 9.92 -32.17
C VAL A 49 9.44 10.58 -31.01
N GLU A 50 10.73 10.28 -30.85
CA GLU A 50 11.59 10.96 -29.89
C GLU A 50 12.48 11.96 -30.61
N LEU A 51 12.42 13.23 -30.21
CA LEU A 51 13.31 14.26 -30.73
C LEU A 51 14.61 14.28 -29.92
N LEU A 52 15.74 14.00 -30.57
CA LEU A 52 17.04 13.95 -29.90
C LEU A 52 17.77 15.26 -30.10
N HIS A 53 18.24 15.87 -29.02
CA HIS A 53 19.09 17.05 -29.06
C HIS A 53 20.57 16.65 -29.13
N ALA A 54 21.46 17.61 -29.37
CA ALA A 54 22.87 17.36 -29.63
C ALA A 54 23.66 16.64 -28.49
N HIS A 55 23.07 16.48 -27.31
CA HIS A 55 23.68 15.80 -26.17
C HIS A 55 23.10 14.40 -25.93
N LEU A 56 22.22 13.93 -26.80
CA LEU A 56 21.70 12.56 -26.80
C LEU A 56 22.18 11.86 -28.06
N GLU A 57 22.68 10.64 -27.89
CA GLU A 57 23.13 9.83 -29.01
C GLU A 57 21.94 9.13 -29.67
N PRO A 58 21.81 9.20 -31.00
CA PRO A 58 20.83 8.39 -31.73
C PRO A 58 21.19 6.92 -31.64
N ASN A 59 20.18 6.06 -31.73
CA ASN A 59 20.40 4.63 -31.61
C ASN A 59 21.32 4.09 -32.73
N PRO A 60 22.50 3.53 -32.40
CA PRO A 60 23.52 3.16 -33.38
C PRO A 60 23.16 1.90 -34.19
N ILE A 61 22.16 1.11 -33.77
CA ILE A 61 21.73 -0.09 -34.49
C ILE A 61 20.64 0.19 -35.53
N ILE A 62 20.14 1.42 -35.62
CA ILE A 62 19.22 1.84 -36.68
C ILE A 62 19.97 1.84 -38.02
N GLY A 63 19.38 1.19 -39.02
CA GLY A 63 19.99 1.00 -40.35
C GLY A 63 20.87 -0.24 -40.49
N LEU A 64 21.15 -0.98 -39.41
CA LEU A 64 21.82 -2.28 -39.49
C LEU A 64 20.84 -3.38 -39.95
N ASP A 65 21.38 -4.44 -40.56
CA ASP A 65 20.59 -5.61 -40.94
C ASP A 65 20.07 -6.36 -39.69
N PRO A 66 18.83 -6.91 -39.71
CA PRO A 66 18.30 -7.69 -38.60
C PRO A 66 19.19 -8.84 -38.12
N LYS A 67 19.97 -9.49 -39.01
CA LYS A 67 20.92 -10.55 -38.65
C LYS A 67 22.10 -10.03 -37.82
N SER A 68 22.41 -8.76 -37.93
CA SER A 68 23.43 -8.05 -37.13
C SER A 68 22.84 -7.38 -35.90
N GLY A 69 21.59 -7.70 -35.55
CA GLY A 69 20.88 -7.07 -34.43
C GLY A 69 20.22 -5.74 -34.77
N GLY A 70 20.11 -5.36 -36.05
CA GLY A 70 19.39 -4.16 -36.48
C GLY A 70 17.86 -4.32 -36.51
N TYR A 71 17.20 -3.46 -37.28
CA TYR A 71 15.73 -3.41 -37.43
C TYR A 71 15.31 -3.64 -38.90
N PRO A 72 14.13 -4.20 -39.18
CA PRO A 72 13.06 -4.58 -38.23
C PRO A 72 13.34 -5.89 -37.49
N ARG A 73 12.78 -6.03 -36.27
CA ARG A 73 12.81 -7.27 -35.48
C ARG A 73 11.41 -7.82 -35.33
N ARG A 74 11.30 -9.13 -35.08
CA ARG A 74 10.01 -9.83 -34.94
C ARG A 74 10.07 -10.99 -33.98
N VAL A 75 8.92 -11.33 -33.39
CA VAL A 75 8.70 -12.57 -32.64
C VAL A 75 7.46 -13.27 -33.18
N ASP A 76 7.51 -14.60 -33.22
CA ASP A 76 6.36 -15.45 -33.56
C ASP A 76 5.68 -15.89 -32.27
N LEU A 77 4.42 -15.48 -32.09
CA LEU A 77 3.60 -15.85 -30.94
C LEU A 77 2.91 -17.21 -31.14
N GLY A 78 3.03 -17.82 -32.32
CA GLY A 78 2.43 -19.09 -32.69
C GLY A 78 1.27 -18.94 -33.67
N ALA A 79 0.77 -20.09 -34.16
CA ALA A 79 -0.20 -20.14 -35.26
C ALA A 79 -1.54 -19.41 -34.99
N ARG A 80 -1.90 -19.19 -33.72
CA ARG A 80 -3.14 -18.50 -33.31
C ARG A 80 -2.94 -17.02 -32.98
N ALA A 81 -1.78 -16.67 -32.43
CA ALA A 81 -1.49 -15.33 -31.97
C ALA A 81 -0.71 -14.50 -32.99
N GLY A 82 -0.19 -15.13 -34.06
CA GLY A 82 0.45 -14.42 -35.16
C GLY A 82 1.83 -13.90 -34.79
N LYS A 83 2.18 -12.70 -35.28
CA LYS A 83 3.54 -12.14 -35.16
C LYS A 83 3.52 -10.71 -34.65
N LEU A 84 4.53 -10.36 -33.86
CA LEU A 84 4.80 -8.98 -33.48
C LEU A 84 6.03 -8.47 -34.21
N PHE A 85 6.01 -7.19 -34.58
CA PHE A 85 7.08 -6.52 -35.32
C PHE A 85 7.42 -5.22 -34.64
N ILE A 86 8.71 -4.91 -34.57
CA ILE A 86 9.23 -3.60 -34.21
C ILE A 86 10.14 -3.09 -35.32
N GLN A 87 9.99 -1.82 -35.64
CA GLN A 87 10.85 -1.12 -36.57
C GLN A 87 11.26 0.23 -36.00
N ARG A 88 12.52 0.60 -36.24
CA ARG A 88 13.06 1.91 -35.86
C ARG A 88 13.80 2.57 -37.01
N TRP A 89 13.66 3.88 -37.14
CA TRP A 89 14.32 4.67 -38.18
C TRP A 89 14.46 6.13 -37.77
N HIS A 90 15.29 6.87 -38.49
CA HIS A 90 15.49 8.31 -38.28
C HIS A 90 14.80 9.12 -39.39
N LEU A 91 14.28 10.28 -39.00
CA LEU A 91 13.85 11.34 -39.90
C LEU A 91 14.44 12.69 -39.45
N PRO A 92 14.59 13.67 -40.35
CA PRO A 92 14.74 15.07 -39.95
C PRO A 92 13.62 15.49 -38.99
N VAL A 93 13.92 16.40 -38.05
CA VAL A 93 12.97 16.80 -36.99
C VAL A 93 11.60 17.21 -37.53
N ARG A 94 11.57 18.08 -38.55
CA ARG A 94 10.32 18.51 -39.20
C ARG A 94 9.56 17.36 -39.83
N GLU A 95 10.24 16.47 -40.55
CA GLU A 95 9.62 15.29 -41.15
C GLU A 95 9.09 14.33 -40.09
N GLY A 96 9.79 14.14 -38.97
CA GLY A 96 9.34 13.35 -37.83
C GLY A 96 8.08 13.91 -37.17
N ILE A 97 8.00 15.23 -36.97
CA ILE A 97 6.79 15.88 -36.44
C ILE A 97 5.64 15.78 -37.45
N GLN A 98 5.90 15.97 -38.74
CA GLN A 98 4.88 15.82 -39.79
C GLN A 98 4.38 14.37 -39.90
N TRP A 99 5.28 13.40 -39.76
CA TRP A 99 4.95 11.98 -39.69
C TRP A 99 4.04 11.68 -38.49
N TYR A 100 4.39 12.24 -37.32
CA TYR A 100 3.58 12.14 -36.11
C TYR A 100 2.17 12.72 -36.31
N ARG A 101 2.08 13.92 -36.90
CA ARG A 101 0.77 14.56 -37.18
C ARG A 101 -0.03 13.82 -38.25
N SER A 102 0.63 13.15 -39.19
CA SER A 102 -0.06 12.30 -40.17
C SER A 102 -0.78 11.13 -39.49
N CYS A 103 -0.26 10.63 -38.37
CA CYS A 103 -0.92 9.59 -37.58
C CYS A 103 -2.29 10.08 -37.02
N ALA A 104 -2.39 11.34 -36.63
CA ALA A 104 -3.65 11.94 -36.17
C ALA A 104 -4.73 11.95 -37.28
N ASN A 105 -4.29 12.02 -38.54
CA ASN A 105 -5.16 11.96 -39.72
C ASN A 105 -5.52 10.52 -40.14
N GLY A 106 -5.18 9.52 -39.33
CA GLY A 106 -5.58 8.12 -39.56
C GLY A 106 -4.62 7.33 -40.45
N SER A 107 -3.39 7.79 -40.68
CA SER A 107 -2.42 7.02 -41.47
C SER A 107 -0.98 7.19 -41.00
N MET A 108 -0.19 6.14 -41.10
CA MET A 108 1.26 6.17 -40.85
C MET A 108 2.00 5.59 -42.05
N THR A 109 3.17 6.13 -42.36
CA THR A 109 4.09 5.54 -43.33
C THR A 109 5.21 4.80 -42.61
N VAL A 110 5.51 3.56 -42.99
CA VAL A 110 6.59 2.78 -42.41
C VAL A 110 7.60 2.44 -43.52
N PRO A 111 8.92 2.59 -43.30
CA PRO A 111 9.90 2.24 -44.32
C PRO A 111 9.76 0.77 -44.75
N GLY A 112 9.58 0.52 -46.04
CA GLY A 112 9.52 -0.83 -46.60
C GLY A 112 10.91 -1.38 -46.94
N SER A 113 10.96 -2.60 -47.51
CA SER A 113 12.19 -3.19 -48.05
C SER A 113 12.79 -2.36 -49.20
N ASN A 114 11.98 -1.52 -49.85
CA ASN A 114 12.42 -0.51 -50.78
C ASN A 114 12.19 0.88 -50.14
N PRO A 115 13.26 1.64 -49.81
CA PRO A 115 13.13 2.98 -49.23
C PRO A 115 12.31 3.95 -50.09
N SER A 116 12.27 3.75 -51.41
CA SER A 116 11.51 4.58 -52.35
C SER A 116 10.00 4.26 -52.38
N LYS A 117 9.54 3.23 -51.66
CA LYS A 117 8.13 2.82 -51.58
C LYS A 117 7.78 2.47 -50.12
N PRO A 118 7.51 3.46 -49.27
CA PRO A 118 7.08 3.22 -47.90
C PRO A 118 5.71 2.51 -47.87
N SER A 119 5.52 1.65 -46.89
CA SER A 119 4.24 0.99 -46.62
C SER A 119 3.30 1.95 -45.90
N LEU A 120 2.08 2.10 -46.40
CA LEU A 120 1.04 2.87 -45.72
C LEU A 120 0.24 1.96 -44.78
N VAL A 121 0.23 2.29 -43.49
CA VAL A 121 -0.57 1.62 -42.46
C VAL A 121 -1.74 2.54 -42.10
N GLN A 122 -2.96 2.02 -42.22
CA GLN A 122 -4.17 2.75 -41.82
C GLN A 122 -4.33 2.64 -40.29
N LEU A 123 -4.64 3.77 -39.66
CA LEU A 123 -4.87 3.88 -38.23
C LEU A 123 -6.35 4.09 -37.94
N GLY A 124 -6.77 3.64 -36.76
CA GLY A 124 -8.04 4.07 -36.19
C GLY A 124 -8.02 5.57 -35.89
N ARG A 125 -9.18 6.12 -35.52
CA ARG A 125 -9.28 7.54 -35.13
C ARG A 125 -8.50 7.76 -33.82
N LEU A 126 -7.52 8.66 -33.86
CA LEU A 126 -6.74 9.08 -32.70
C LEU A 126 -7.17 10.48 -32.24
N GLY A 127 -7.15 10.74 -30.93
CA GLY A 127 -7.40 12.04 -30.32
C GLY A 127 -6.15 12.61 -29.65
N ASP A 128 -6.00 13.93 -29.71
CA ASP A 128 -4.90 14.68 -29.08
C ASP A 128 -5.05 14.72 -27.54
N ASP A 129 -3.95 14.45 -26.84
CA ASP A 129 -3.81 14.69 -25.39
C ASP A 129 -2.39 15.19 -25.06
N PRO A 130 -2.24 16.46 -24.62
CA PRO A 130 -3.24 17.53 -24.60
C PRO A 130 -3.58 18.05 -26.02
N PRO A 131 -4.48 19.03 -26.20
CA PRO A 131 -4.72 19.63 -27.53
C PRO A 131 -3.42 20.15 -28.16
N TRP A 132 -3.16 19.75 -29.41
CA TRP A 132 -1.99 20.18 -30.18
C TRP A 132 -1.91 21.71 -30.33
N PRO A 133 -0.70 22.33 -30.27
CA PRO A 133 0.63 21.74 -30.09
C PRO A 133 1.14 21.74 -28.63
N ASN A 134 0.24 21.74 -27.65
CA ASN A 134 0.64 21.79 -26.24
C ASN A 134 1.34 20.50 -25.81
N LEU A 135 2.22 20.59 -24.81
CA LEU A 135 2.94 19.43 -24.27
C LEU A 135 2.68 19.31 -22.77
N VAL A 136 2.79 18.09 -22.24
CA VAL A 136 2.73 17.79 -20.82
C VAL A 136 4.09 17.33 -20.31
N VAL A 137 4.51 17.80 -19.15
CA VAL A 137 5.64 17.22 -18.40
C VAL A 137 5.06 16.13 -17.51
N GLU A 138 5.58 14.90 -17.64
CA GLU A 138 5.16 13.80 -16.78
C GLU A 138 5.75 13.98 -15.38
N ILE A 139 4.87 14.19 -14.40
CA ILE A 139 5.18 14.24 -12.97
C ILE A 139 5.03 12.83 -12.41
N GLU A 140 3.81 12.31 -12.49
CA GLU A 140 3.52 10.90 -12.33
C GLU A 140 3.82 10.21 -13.67
N ARG A 141 4.57 9.11 -13.60
CA ARG A 141 4.83 8.30 -14.79
C ARG A 141 3.50 7.79 -15.31
N PHE A 142 3.14 8.13 -16.55
CA PHE A 142 1.97 7.57 -17.21
C PHE A 142 2.06 6.02 -17.30
N TRP A 143 3.26 5.48 -17.10
CA TRP A 143 3.62 4.06 -17.16
C TRP A 143 4.28 3.65 -15.83
N PRO A 144 3.61 2.88 -14.95
CA PRO A 144 4.08 2.62 -13.59
C PRO A 144 5.35 1.75 -13.49
N LYS A 145 5.90 1.24 -14.61
CA LYS A 145 7.04 0.31 -14.62
C LYS A 145 8.18 0.66 -15.58
N SER A 146 8.21 1.86 -16.18
CA SER A 146 9.28 2.17 -17.12
C SER A 146 9.56 3.67 -17.21
N GLU A 147 10.82 4.06 -17.01
CA GLU A 147 11.35 5.26 -17.64
C GLU A 147 11.43 4.94 -19.12
N PHE A 148 10.41 5.34 -19.87
CA PHE A 148 10.32 5.05 -21.29
C PHE A 148 11.63 5.41 -22.00
N TRP A 149 12.24 4.44 -22.67
CA TRP A 149 13.55 4.57 -23.34
C TRP A 149 14.68 5.14 -22.49
N GLY A 150 14.72 4.73 -21.23
CA GLY A 150 15.78 5.10 -20.29
C GLY A 150 15.64 6.53 -19.79
N ASN A 151 16.40 6.81 -18.74
CA ASN A 151 16.45 8.13 -18.14
C ASN A 151 16.88 9.18 -19.18
N ARG A 152 16.12 10.27 -19.28
CA ARG A 152 16.51 11.45 -20.04
C ARG A 152 16.81 12.55 -19.03
N PRO A 153 18.07 13.00 -18.92
CA PRO A 153 18.43 14.12 -18.06
C PRO A 153 17.49 15.30 -18.30
N GLY A 154 17.06 15.94 -17.21
CA GLY A 154 16.18 17.11 -17.24
C GLY A 154 14.70 16.79 -17.44
N GLY A 155 14.35 15.53 -17.67
CA GLY A 155 12.99 15.08 -17.92
C GLY A 155 12.58 15.13 -19.40
N SER A 156 11.30 14.93 -19.67
CA SER A 156 10.75 14.96 -21.03
C SER A 156 9.35 15.56 -21.04
N ARG A 157 9.06 16.27 -22.13
CA ARG A 157 7.73 16.76 -22.47
C ARG A 157 7.08 15.81 -23.48
N TRP A 158 5.77 15.70 -23.43
CA TRP A 158 5.02 14.72 -24.20
C TRP A 158 3.81 15.32 -24.87
N HIS A 159 3.51 14.83 -26.06
CA HIS A 159 2.18 14.91 -26.65
C HIS A 159 1.76 13.51 -27.07
N ARG A 160 0.48 13.19 -26.94
CA ARG A 160 -0.05 11.85 -27.20
C ARG A 160 -1.20 11.92 -28.18
N LEU A 161 -1.26 10.91 -29.03
CA LEU A 161 -2.38 10.58 -29.88
C LEU A 161 -2.91 9.25 -29.37
N ILE A 162 -4.10 9.31 -28.78
CA ILE A 162 -4.71 8.17 -28.09
C ILE A 162 -5.83 7.61 -28.96
N PRO A 163 -5.93 6.28 -29.12
CA PRO A 163 -7.02 5.66 -29.87
C PRO A 163 -8.37 5.94 -29.20
N LEU A 164 -9.33 6.41 -29.99
CA LEU A 164 -10.71 6.64 -29.52
C LEU A 164 -11.54 5.36 -29.49
N THR A 165 -11.04 4.29 -30.07
CA THR A 165 -11.64 2.95 -30.09
C THR A 165 -10.67 1.95 -29.47
N VAL A 166 -11.18 1.09 -28.59
CA VAL A 166 -10.35 0.05 -27.96
C VAL A 166 -9.82 -0.91 -29.03
N ILE A 167 -8.51 -1.13 -29.01
CA ILE A 167 -7.84 -2.15 -29.83
C ILE A 167 -7.62 -3.39 -28.97
N ASP A 168 -8.07 -4.54 -29.47
CA ASP A 168 -7.83 -5.84 -28.86
C ASP A 168 -7.16 -6.78 -29.86
N ILE A 169 -5.92 -7.14 -29.57
CA ILE A 169 -5.12 -8.11 -30.34
C ILE A 169 -5.07 -9.49 -29.70
N THR A 170 -5.63 -9.64 -28.50
CA THR A 170 -5.43 -10.80 -27.62
C THR A 170 -6.48 -11.89 -27.85
N ARG A 171 -7.40 -11.67 -28.79
CA ARG A 171 -8.51 -12.58 -29.06
C ARG A 171 -7.98 -13.96 -29.48
N GLY A 172 -8.27 -14.97 -28.66
CA GLY A 172 -7.87 -16.36 -28.90
C GLY A 172 -6.45 -16.72 -28.47
N TRP A 173 -5.74 -15.81 -27.80
CA TRP A 173 -4.42 -16.08 -27.22
C TRP A 173 -4.53 -17.02 -26.02
N ILE A 174 -3.52 -17.88 -25.85
CA ILE A 174 -3.33 -18.70 -24.65
C ILE A 174 -2.26 -18.09 -23.74
N ALA A 175 -2.14 -18.58 -22.50
CA ALA A 175 -1.19 -18.06 -21.50
C ALA A 175 0.25 -17.88 -22.03
N ASN A 176 0.78 -18.88 -22.75
CA ASN A 176 2.11 -18.82 -23.36
C ASN A 176 2.25 -17.72 -24.44
N ASP A 177 1.17 -17.35 -25.13
CA ASP A 177 1.19 -16.26 -26.12
C ASP A 177 1.28 -14.90 -25.40
N PHE A 178 0.57 -14.75 -24.27
CA PHE A 178 0.67 -13.57 -23.40
C PHE A 178 2.08 -13.40 -22.83
N GLU A 179 2.69 -14.47 -22.33
CA GLU A 179 4.06 -14.43 -21.79
C GLU A 179 5.06 -14.01 -22.86
N ARG A 180 5.03 -14.62 -24.05
CA ARG A 180 5.92 -14.26 -25.16
C ARG A 180 5.73 -12.82 -25.63
N ALA A 181 4.49 -12.36 -25.71
CA ALA A 181 4.21 -10.98 -26.10
C ALA A 181 4.75 -9.99 -25.07
N ARG A 182 4.54 -10.26 -23.77
CA ARG A 182 5.08 -9.45 -22.68
C ARG A 182 6.60 -9.43 -22.68
N ASP A 183 7.24 -10.59 -22.82
CA ASP A 183 8.70 -10.68 -22.89
C ASP A 183 9.25 -9.83 -24.04
N PHE A 184 8.62 -9.91 -25.21
CA PHE A 184 8.99 -9.10 -26.36
C PHE A 184 8.79 -7.59 -26.14
N PHE A 185 7.66 -7.18 -25.56
CA PHE A 185 7.43 -5.77 -25.26
C PHE A 185 8.43 -5.25 -24.20
N MET A 186 8.71 -6.04 -23.17
CA MET A 186 9.69 -5.69 -22.13
C MET A 186 11.12 -5.66 -22.67
N SER A 187 11.50 -6.52 -23.62
CA SER A 187 12.83 -6.52 -24.21
C SER A 187 13.03 -5.40 -25.24
N GLU A 188 12.01 -5.09 -26.04
CA GLU A 188 12.15 -4.16 -27.18
C GLU A 188 11.69 -2.74 -26.89
N VAL A 189 10.70 -2.52 -26.02
CA VAL A 189 10.18 -1.18 -25.66
C VAL A 189 10.16 -0.92 -24.16
N HIS A 190 10.62 -1.88 -23.35
CA HIS A 190 10.72 -1.78 -21.88
C HIS A 190 9.40 -1.49 -21.18
N VAL A 191 8.27 -1.85 -21.78
CA VAL A 191 6.94 -1.62 -21.21
C VAL A 191 6.00 -2.77 -21.51
N ASP A 192 5.16 -3.15 -20.55
CA ASP A 192 4.05 -4.07 -20.79
C ASP A 192 2.91 -3.30 -21.46
N LEU A 193 2.80 -3.38 -22.79
CA LEU A 193 1.73 -2.74 -23.55
C LEU A 193 0.34 -3.30 -23.23
N LEU A 194 0.25 -4.51 -22.68
CA LEU A 194 -1.02 -5.12 -22.27
C LEU A 194 -1.46 -4.64 -20.88
N SER A 195 -0.63 -3.87 -20.17
CA SER A 195 -0.95 -3.36 -18.83
C SER A 195 -2.05 -2.29 -18.83
N ARG A 196 -2.22 -1.56 -19.94
CA ARG A 196 -3.29 -0.55 -20.10
C ARG A 196 -3.77 -0.55 -21.55
N SER A 197 -5.07 -0.68 -21.76
CA SER A 197 -5.67 -0.76 -23.11
C SER A 197 -5.44 0.51 -23.96
N VAL A 198 -5.36 1.67 -23.32
CA VAL A 198 -5.15 2.98 -23.95
C VAL A 198 -3.82 3.11 -24.70
N LEU A 199 -2.88 2.20 -24.43
CA LEU A 199 -1.56 2.16 -25.07
C LEU A 199 -1.63 1.53 -26.46
N LEU A 200 -2.51 0.55 -26.64
CA LEU A 200 -2.64 -0.20 -27.87
C LEU A 200 -3.29 0.65 -28.94
N GLY A 201 -2.51 1.03 -29.96
CA GLY A 201 -2.90 1.92 -31.05
C GLY A 201 -2.46 3.37 -30.87
N SER A 202 -1.74 3.68 -29.80
CA SER A 202 -1.34 5.06 -29.50
C SER A 202 -0.10 5.49 -30.28
N CYS A 203 0.03 6.80 -30.53
CA CYS A 203 1.23 7.43 -31.05
C CYS A 203 1.70 8.53 -30.10
N HIS A 204 2.98 8.56 -29.72
CA HIS A 204 3.51 9.56 -28.79
C HIS A 204 4.58 10.41 -29.45
N LEU A 205 4.71 11.66 -29.02
CA LEU A 205 5.80 12.55 -29.36
C LEU A 205 6.51 12.92 -28.06
N ARG A 206 7.81 12.60 -27.97
CA ARG A 206 8.65 12.85 -26.81
C ARG A 206 9.69 13.91 -27.12
N LEU A 207 9.80 14.89 -26.24
CA LEU A 207 10.74 16.00 -26.31
C LEU A 207 11.56 16.03 -25.01
N PRO A 208 12.69 15.31 -24.93
CA PRO A 208 13.68 15.45 -23.87
C PRO A 208 14.09 16.92 -23.65
N ASN A 209 14.46 17.28 -22.43
CA ASN A 209 14.84 18.64 -22.09
C ASN A 209 16.16 19.04 -22.78
N PRO A 210 16.15 20.01 -23.72
CA PRO A 210 17.35 20.36 -24.48
C PRO A 210 18.27 21.35 -23.73
N VAL A 211 17.84 21.89 -22.58
CA VAL A 211 18.51 23.02 -21.92
C VAL A 211 19.37 22.58 -20.73
N PHE A 212 18.85 21.69 -19.87
CA PHE A 212 19.53 21.30 -18.63
C PHE A 212 19.31 19.83 -18.29
N ARG A 213 20.29 19.26 -17.57
CA ARG A 213 20.37 17.86 -17.15
C ARG A 213 19.71 17.61 -15.81
N GLU A 214 19.85 18.54 -14.89
CA GLU A 214 19.30 18.39 -13.56
C GLU A 214 19.04 19.74 -12.91
N LEU A 215 18.07 19.74 -12.00
CA LEU A 215 17.82 20.82 -11.07
C LEU A 215 17.93 20.20 -9.68
N HIS A 216 19.05 20.46 -9.01
CA HIS A 216 19.25 20.03 -7.65
C HIS A 216 18.49 20.93 -6.70
N GLN A 217 17.86 20.31 -5.71
CA GLN A 217 17.06 20.99 -4.71
C GLN A 217 17.52 20.56 -3.33
N HIS A 218 17.86 21.53 -2.48
CA HIS A 218 18.26 21.27 -1.10
C HIS A 218 17.52 22.19 -0.14
N VAL A 219 17.21 21.67 1.05
CA VAL A 219 16.77 22.49 2.18
C VAL A 219 17.99 22.94 2.96
N GLY A 220 18.07 24.20 3.35
CA GLY A 220 19.14 24.69 4.22
C GLY A 220 18.96 24.21 5.66
N ASP A 221 20.04 24.28 6.44
CA ASP A 221 20.08 23.82 7.83
C ASP A 221 19.07 24.54 8.75
N ASP A 222 18.68 25.75 8.36
CA ASP A 222 17.66 26.56 9.06
C ASP A 222 16.23 26.05 8.84
N TRP A 223 16.04 25.07 7.95
CA TRP A 223 14.74 24.60 7.47
C TRP A 223 13.85 25.71 6.92
N ARG A 224 14.39 26.89 6.61
CA ARG A 224 13.66 28.08 6.14
C ARG A 224 14.24 28.61 4.84
N SER A 225 15.24 27.96 4.29
CA SER A 225 15.80 28.24 2.99
C SER A 225 15.71 26.99 2.11
N VAL A 226 15.41 27.19 0.83
CA VAL A 226 15.51 26.16 -0.20
C VAL A 226 16.42 26.68 -1.29
N THR A 227 17.42 25.89 -1.64
CA THR A 227 18.37 26.21 -2.70
C THR A 227 18.10 25.37 -3.95
N PHE A 228 18.37 25.99 -5.09
CA PHE A 228 18.16 25.46 -6.42
C PHE A 228 19.43 25.66 -7.25
N ASP A 229 19.97 24.57 -7.78
CA ASP A 229 21.16 24.60 -8.64
C ASP A 229 20.91 23.85 -9.93
N LEU A 230 21.19 24.48 -11.08
CA LEU A 230 20.94 23.90 -12.40
C LEU A 230 22.22 23.38 -13.03
N GLU A 231 22.23 22.11 -13.43
CA GLU A 231 23.25 21.56 -14.30
C GLU A 231 22.82 21.75 -15.76
N LEU A 232 23.31 22.81 -16.42
CA LEU A 232 23.02 23.09 -17.83
C LEU A 232 23.73 22.10 -18.77
N HIS A 233 23.14 21.86 -19.94
CA HIS A 233 23.87 21.24 -21.04
C HIS A 233 24.96 22.17 -21.61
N ALA A 234 26.01 21.59 -22.18
CA ALA A 234 27.13 22.36 -22.73
C ALA A 234 26.65 23.32 -23.84
N GLY A 235 26.97 24.60 -23.69
CA GLY A 235 26.59 25.65 -24.65
C GLY A 235 25.19 26.22 -24.48
N GLN A 236 24.41 25.76 -23.51
CA GLN A 236 23.10 26.32 -23.16
C GLN A 236 23.22 27.47 -22.15
N THR A 237 22.23 28.35 -22.10
CA THR A 237 22.18 29.50 -21.19
C THR A 237 20.92 29.48 -20.31
N ILE A 238 20.97 30.20 -19.19
CA ILE A 238 19.90 30.25 -18.18
C ILE A 238 18.93 31.43 -18.37
N ASP A 239 19.24 32.35 -19.27
CA ASP A 239 18.64 33.71 -19.35
C ASP A 239 17.12 33.76 -19.60
N GLU A 240 16.51 32.60 -19.86
CA GLU A 240 15.09 32.45 -20.19
C GLU A 240 14.33 31.53 -19.24
N LEU A 241 14.99 31.04 -18.19
CA LEU A 241 14.42 30.08 -17.25
C LEU A 241 13.84 30.79 -16.03
N GLU A 242 12.60 30.43 -15.72
CA GLU A 242 11.87 30.87 -14.55
C GLU A 242 11.52 29.66 -13.69
N LEU A 243 11.81 29.77 -12.40
CA LEU A 243 11.42 28.79 -11.40
C LEU A 243 10.12 29.24 -10.77
N ILE A 244 9.11 28.37 -10.78
CA ILE A 244 7.91 28.49 -9.98
C ILE A 244 8.05 27.50 -8.83
N PHE A 245 7.92 27.97 -7.60
CA PHE A 245 8.12 27.22 -6.37
C PHE A 245 6.86 27.26 -5.52
N TRP A 246 6.49 26.12 -4.94
CA TRP A 246 5.40 26.00 -3.98
C TRP A 246 5.93 25.42 -2.67
N ASN A 247 5.67 26.11 -1.56
CA ASN A 247 5.77 25.54 -0.21
C ASN A 247 4.38 25.04 0.18
N GLN A 248 4.25 23.75 0.42
CA GLN A 248 3.01 23.08 0.77
C GLN A 248 3.03 22.67 2.25
N ARG A 249 1.90 22.90 2.91
CA ARG A 249 1.56 22.43 4.26
C ARG A 249 0.42 21.40 4.17
N SER A 250 0.08 20.74 5.27
CA SER A 250 -0.99 19.72 5.36
C SER A 250 -2.30 20.06 4.63
N TRP A 251 -2.70 21.34 4.59
CA TRP A 251 -4.00 21.77 4.06
C TRP A 251 -3.92 22.64 2.81
N GLY A 252 -2.73 22.95 2.29
CA GLY A 252 -2.59 23.87 1.16
C GLY A 252 -1.20 24.46 0.99
N ALA A 253 -1.02 25.20 -0.10
CA ALA A 253 0.21 25.95 -0.34
C ALA A 253 0.26 27.18 0.60
N SER A 254 1.31 27.30 1.40
CA SER A 254 1.55 28.47 2.24
C SER A 254 2.27 29.60 1.49
N SER A 255 3.02 29.25 0.44
CA SER A 255 3.75 30.21 -0.38
C SER A 255 3.88 29.71 -1.81
N VAL A 256 3.58 30.58 -2.77
CA VAL A 256 3.89 30.37 -4.20
C VAL A 256 4.78 31.50 -4.65
N ARG A 257 5.96 31.18 -5.22
CA ARG A 257 6.94 32.18 -5.66
C ARG A 257 7.38 31.88 -7.08
N GLN A 258 7.58 32.94 -7.84
CA GLN A 258 8.19 32.87 -9.16
C GLN A 258 9.49 33.68 -9.12
N MET A 259 10.56 33.12 -9.66
CA MET A 259 11.84 33.82 -9.77
C MET A 259 12.54 33.47 -11.08
N THR A 260 13.24 34.44 -11.68
CA THR A 260 14.17 34.18 -12.77
C THR A 260 15.40 33.49 -12.21
N LEU A 261 15.78 32.36 -12.81
CA LEU A 261 16.97 31.61 -12.44
C LEU A 261 18.22 32.35 -12.91
N LYS A 262 19.24 32.39 -12.05
CA LYS A 262 20.54 33.00 -12.34
C LYS A 262 21.64 31.93 -12.31
N PRO A 263 22.79 32.16 -12.99
CA PRO A 263 23.92 31.25 -12.90
C PRO A 263 24.36 31.04 -11.43
N GLY A 264 24.64 29.79 -11.07
CA GLY A 264 24.98 29.38 -9.70
C GLY A 264 23.76 29.09 -8.82
N THR A 265 23.97 29.09 -7.51
CA THR A 265 22.94 28.70 -6.54
C THR A 265 21.88 29.78 -6.36
N ASN A 266 20.63 29.43 -6.62
CA ASN A 266 19.45 30.26 -6.41
C ASN A 266 18.85 29.93 -5.05
N VAL A 267 18.44 30.94 -4.26
CA VAL A 267 17.97 30.73 -2.88
C VAL A 267 16.60 31.36 -2.68
N ILE A 268 15.67 30.59 -2.11
CA ILE A 268 14.36 31.06 -1.65
C ILE A 268 14.32 31.00 -0.13
N HIS A 269 14.18 32.16 0.52
CA HIS A 269 13.94 32.26 1.96
C HIS A 269 12.44 32.31 2.28
N LEU A 270 12.02 31.45 3.20
CA LEU A 270 10.65 31.30 3.66
C LEU A 270 10.51 31.85 5.09
N PRO A 271 9.38 32.51 5.42
CA PRO A 271 9.13 32.96 6.78
C PRO A 271 8.93 31.78 7.74
N GLU A 272 8.41 30.67 7.22
CA GLU A 272 8.13 29.44 7.95
C GLU A 272 9.02 28.26 7.54
N SER A 273 9.03 27.19 8.34
CA SER A 273 9.81 25.99 8.04
C SER A 273 9.31 25.24 6.81
N VAL A 274 10.21 24.55 6.11
CA VAL A 274 9.92 23.74 4.94
C VAL A 274 9.29 22.41 5.37
N GLU A 275 8.15 22.07 4.78
CA GLU A 275 7.46 20.80 5.04
C GLU A 275 7.46 19.93 3.78
N GLN A 276 6.67 20.33 2.79
CA GLN A 276 6.67 19.76 1.45
C GLN A 276 6.89 20.88 0.44
N VAL A 277 7.60 20.56 -0.62
CA VAL A 277 7.93 21.52 -1.67
C VAL A 277 7.70 20.90 -3.01
N GLY A 278 7.28 21.73 -3.95
CA GLY A 278 7.31 21.41 -5.37
C GLY A 278 7.93 22.55 -6.14
N HIS A 279 8.36 22.26 -7.36
CA HIS A 279 8.83 23.28 -8.28
C HIS A 279 8.49 22.96 -9.74
N ALA A 280 8.44 23.99 -10.58
CA ALA A 280 8.42 23.90 -12.03
C ALA A 280 9.45 24.84 -12.63
N VAL A 281 10.04 24.43 -13.76
CA VAL A 281 10.92 25.27 -14.57
C VAL A 281 10.21 25.58 -15.88
N PHE A 282 9.96 26.86 -16.10
CA PHE A 282 9.36 27.41 -17.31
C PHE A 282 10.43 28.12 -18.15
N CYS A 283 10.43 27.88 -19.45
CA CYS A 283 11.27 28.59 -20.40
C CYS A 283 10.37 29.46 -21.29
N ARG A 284 10.69 30.76 -21.41
CA ARG A 284 9.85 31.69 -22.20
C ARG A 284 9.66 31.27 -23.66
N LYS A 285 10.66 30.62 -24.27
CA LYS A 285 10.58 30.10 -25.65
C LYS A 285 9.93 28.72 -25.76
N ARG A 286 10.17 27.84 -24.78
CA ARG A 286 9.87 26.39 -24.88
C ARG A 286 8.68 25.94 -24.02
N GLY A 287 8.13 26.84 -23.21
CA GLY A 287 7.09 26.52 -22.24
C GLY A 287 7.64 25.76 -21.03
N LEU A 288 6.80 24.94 -20.41
CA LEU A 288 7.15 24.14 -19.23
C LEU A 288 8.17 23.05 -19.58
N LEU A 289 9.33 23.06 -18.92
CA LEU A 289 10.42 22.10 -19.16
C LEU A 289 10.51 21.00 -18.08
N LYS A 290 10.20 21.34 -16.83
CA LYS A 290 10.25 20.41 -15.69
C LYS A 290 9.18 20.76 -14.68
N GLN A 291 8.64 19.74 -14.01
CA GLN A 291 7.78 19.87 -12.85
C GLN A 291 8.09 18.73 -11.88
N SER A 292 8.09 19.02 -10.59
CA SER A 292 8.27 18.01 -9.54
C SER A 292 6.94 17.68 -8.86
N GLU A 293 6.88 16.48 -8.28
CA GLU A 293 5.90 16.18 -7.24
C GLU A 293 6.16 17.03 -6.00
N LEU A 294 5.15 17.08 -5.13
CA LEU A 294 5.31 17.59 -3.78
C LEU A 294 6.08 16.56 -2.96
N ALA A 295 7.29 16.91 -2.54
CA ALA A 295 8.14 16.05 -1.73
C ALA A 295 8.54 16.73 -0.44
N GLY A 296 8.59 15.96 0.65
CA GLY A 296 9.15 16.41 1.92
C GLY A 296 10.63 16.03 2.04
N PHE A 297 11.31 16.59 3.04
CA PHE A 297 12.70 16.27 3.36
C PHE A 297 12.77 15.46 4.66
N ILE A 298 13.67 14.47 4.69
CA ILE A 298 13.94 13.68 5.89
C ILE A 298 14.85 14.49 6.81
N GLY A 299 14.35 14.88 7.98
CA GLY A 299 15.15 15.59 8.99
C GLY A 299 15.73 14.67 10.09
N SER A 300 15.07 13.56 10.39
CA SER A 300 15.52 12.59 11.38
C SER A 300 14.91 11.22 11.10
N ILE A 301 15.64 10.16 11.42
CA ILE A 301 15.17 8.77 11.35
C ILE A 301 15.26 8.19 12.76
N GLY A 302 14.13 7.72 13.29
CA GLY A 302 14.07 6.93 14.51
C GLY A 302 13.91 5.46 14.16
N MET A 303 14.83 4.62 14.61
CA MET A 303 14.80 3.16 14.44
C MET A 303 14.72 2.51 15.81
N THR A 304 14.05 1.36 15.91
CA THR A 304 14.06 0.53 17.12
C THR A 304 14.58 -0.83 16.71
N MET A 305 15.72 -1.23 17.27
CA MET A 305 16.33 -2.54 16.98
C MET A 305 15.95 -3.52 18.08
N ASN A 306 15.32 -4.63 17.70
CA ASN A 306 15.06 -5.75 18.61
C ASN A 306 16.13 -6.82 18.36
N PHE A 307 17.00 -7.06 19.33
CA PHE A 307 17.94 -8.16 19.25
C PHE A 307 17.28 -9.42 19.81
N VAL A 308 17.17 -10.47 18.99
CA VAL A 308 16.77 -11.80 19.46
C VAL A 308 17.92 -12.33 20.32
N SER A 309 17.70 -12.40 21.61
CA SER A 309 18.68 -12.85 22.61
C SER A 309 18.60 -14.36 22.83
N GLU A 310 17.45 -14.98 22.59
CA GLU A 310 17.19 -16.40 22.86
C GLU A 310 16.18 -16.98 21.86
N GLU A 311 16.25 -18.28 21.57
CA GLU A 311 15.19 -19.00 20.85
C GLU A 311 14.45 -19.94 21.80
N ARG A 312 13.13 -19.75 21.95
CA ARG A 312 12.25 -20.64 22.71
C ARG A 312 11.63 -21.66 21.76
N ARG A 313 11.97 -22.94 21.93
CA ARG A 313 11.28 -24.05 21.27
C ARG A 313 10.12 -24.53 22.14
N VAL A 314 8.93 -24.63 21.55
CA VAL A 314 7.70 -25.01 22.23
C VAL A 314 7.12 -26.25 21.54
N GLU A 315 6.80 -27.26 22.34
CA GLU A 315 6.13 -28.49 21.91
C GLU A 315 4.63 -28.39 22.26
N THR A 316 3.77 -28.67 21.30
CA THR A 316 2.31 -28.56 21.42
C THR A 316 1.60 -29.80 20.89
N PRO A 317 0.30 -30.00 21.20
CA PRO A 317 -0.47 -31.11 20.64
C PRO A 317 -0.56 -31.12 19.11
N LYS A 318 -0.33 -29.96 18.45
CA LYS A 318 -0.41 -29.81 16.98
C LYS A 318 0.95 -29.85 16.28
N GLY A 319 2.06 -29.92 17.04
CA GLY A 319 3.42 -29.93 16.51
C GLY A 319 4.39 -29.13 17.39
N SER A 320 5.54 -28.75 16.85
CA SER A 320 6.50 -27.86 17.52
C SER A 320 6.73 -26.58 16.74
N TYR A 321 7.09 -25.52 17.46
CA TYR A 321 7.45 -24.23 16.85
C TYR A 321 8.54 -23.53 17.66
N THR A 322 9.26 -22.61 17.02
CA THR A 322 10.34 -21.82 17.62
C THR A 322 9.99 -20.34 17.58
N VAL A 323 10.28 -19.61 18.66
CA VAL A 323 10.08 -18.17 18.78
C VAL A 323 11.36 -17.49 19.25
N GLY A 324 11.80 -16.47 18.51
CA GLY A 324 12.86 -15.58 18.97
C GLY A 324 12.36 -14.68 20.10
N VAL A 325 13.04 -14.70 21.24
CA VAL A 325 12.76 -13.86 22.40
C VAL A 325 13.82 -12.77 22.50
N SER A 326 13.38 -11.55 22.80
CA SER A 326 14.23 -10.35 22.92
C SER A 326 14.16 -9.77 24.33
N GLU A 327 15.30 -9.32 24.84
CA GLU A 327 15.41 -8.74 26.19
C GLU A 327 15.13 -7.24 26.22
N GLN A 328 15.65 -6.46 25.27
CA GLN A 328 15.43 -5.01 25.19
C GLN A 328 15.50 -4.49 23.76
N SER A 329 14.75 -3.42 23.51
CA SER A 329 14.79 -2.67 22.26
C SER A 329 15.47 -1.33 22.49
N GLU A 330 16.59 -1.06 21.83
CA GLU A 330 17.22 0.25 21.91
C GLU A 330 16.75 1.15 20.75
N PRO A 331 16.24 2.35 21.06
CA PRO A 331 15.93 3.33 20.03
C PRO A 331 17.23 3.97 19.53
N VAL A 332 17.49 3.84 18.23
CA VAL A 332 18.55 4.56 17.54
C VAL A 332 17.92 5.78 16.87
N LEU A 333 18.39 6.97 17.21
CA LEU A 333 17.95 8.21 16.59
C LEU A 333 19.08 8.83 15.78
N VAL A 334 18.86 9.02 14.48
CA VAL A 334 19.77 9.70 13.58
C VAL A 334 19.16 11.03 13.15
N GLY A 335 19.92 12.11 13.24
CA GLY A 335 19.47 13.48 12.95
C GLY A 335 18.84 14.18 14.16
N THR A 336 18.36 15.41 13.95
CA THR A 336 17.74 16.21 15.00
C THR A 336 16.23 16.22 14.80
N PRO A 337 15.43 15.64 15.73
CA PRO A 337 13.99 15.69 15.64
C PRO A 337 13.51 17.13 15.58
N ARG A 338 12.48 17.38 14.77
CA ARG A 338 11.80 18.68 14.77
C ARG A 338 11.28 18.98 16.18
N SER A 339 11.37 20.24 16.60
CA SER A 339 10.83 20.67 17.88
C SER A 339 9.33 20.36 17.94
N LYS A 340 8.87 19.89 19.11
CA LYS A 340 7.44 19.61 19.34
C LYS A 340 6.65 20.90 19.11
N GLY A 341 5.72 20.87 18.15
CA GLY A 341 4.93 22.02 17.73
C GLY A 341 3.75 21.60 16.86
N ALA A 342 2.97 22.57 16.36
CA ALA A 342 1.76 22.31 15.58
C ALA A 342 2.00 21.39 14.37
N LEU A 343 3.14 21.54 13.68
CA LEU A 343 3.51 20.69 12.54
C LEU A 343 3.71 19.22 12.93
N VAL A 344 4.37 18.95 14.06
CA VAL A 344 4.58 17.58 14.54
C VAL A 344 3.22 16.96 14.90
N ARG A 345 2.34 17.73 15.55
CA ARG A 345 1.00 17.26 15.89
C ARG A 345 0.13 16.96 14.67
N LEU A 346 0.20 17.80 13.63
CA LEU A 346 -0.50 17.59 12.36
C LEU A 346 0.02 16.35 11.63
N ALA A 347 1.34 16.15 11.58
CA ALA A 347 1.94 14.97 10.99
C ALA A 347 1.53 13.68 11.73
N GLU A 348 1.49 13.71 13.07
CA GLU A 348 0.96 12.60 13.89
C GLU A 348 -0.52 12.31 13.59
N ASP A 349 -1.34 13.34 13.43
CA ASP A 349 -2.75 13.21 13.08
C ASP A 349 -2.92 12.61 11.67
N GLU A 350 -2.20 13.11 10.67
CA GLU A 350 -2.22 12.54 9.31
C GLU A 350 -1.81 11.07 9.28
N VAL A 351 -0.76 10.69 10.03
CA VAL A 351 -0.35 9.29 10.18
C VAL A 351 -1.49 8.48 10.80
N SER A 352 -2.11 8.99 11.87
CA SER A 352 -3.26 8.34 12.51
C SER A 352 -4.43 8.14 11.53
N GLN A 353 -4.75 9.15 10.72
CA GLN A 353 -5.79 9.08 9.69
C GLN A 353 -5.45 8.07 8.58
N ARG A 354 -4.20 8.04 8.11
CA ARG A 354 -3.74 7.05 7.12
C ARG A 354 -3.82 5.63 7.68
N THR A 355 -3.40 5.43 8.92
CA THR A 355 -3.57 4.16 9.63
C THR A 355 -5.05 3.79 9.77
N HIS A 356 -5.93 4.76 10.05
CA HIS A 356 -7.38 4.54 10.11
C HIS A 356 -7.99 4.19 8.74
N LYS A 357 -7.49 4.78 7.66
CA LYS A 357 -7.93 4.45 6.29
C LYS A 357 -7.44 3.08 5.86
N ALA A 358 -6.17 2.77 6.07
CA ALA A 358 -5.61 1.43 5.82
C ALA A 358 -6.27 0.36 6.72
N TRP A 359 -6.72 0.75 7.92
CA TRP A 359 -7.51 -0.10 8.82
C TRP A 359 -8.83 -0.55 8.16
N ALA A 360 -9.50 0.33 7.41
CA ALA A 360 -10.73 -0.03 6.69
C ALA A 360 -10.49 -1.07 5.59
N GLU A 361 -9.27 -1.18 5.04
CA GLU A 361 -8.93 -2.09 3.94
C GLU A 361 -8.50 -3.49 4.40
N ILE A 362 -8.04 -3.67 5.65
CA ILE A 362 -7.41 -4.93 6.16
C ILE A 362 -8.23 -5.60 7.30
N ALA A 363 -9.44 -5.11 7.60
CA ALA A 363 -10.13 -5.45 8.85
C ALA A 363 -10.57 -6.94 9.04
N PHE A 364 -10.56 -7.79 8.00
CA PHE A 364 -11.12 -9.14 8.04
C PHE A 364 -10.23 -10.20 7.38
N ARG A 365 -10.07 -11.36 8.03
CA ARG A 365 -9.47 -12.58 7.45
C ARG A 365 -10.40 -13.78 7.70
N TRP A 366 -10.65 -14.57 6.66
CA TRP A 366 -11.45 -15.79 6.71
C TRP A 366 -10.56 -17.02 6.52
N PHE A 367 -10.76 -18.04 7.35
CA PHE A 367 -10.04 -19.30 7.27
C PHE A 367 -11.05 -20.44 7.19
N ASP A 368 -10.85 -21.38 6.26
CA ASP A 368 -11.70 -22.57 6.12
C ASP A 368 -10.84 -23.78 5.76
N ASN A 369 -10.95 -24.84 6.58
CA ASN A 369 -10.13 -26.05 6.49
C ASN A 369 -8.61 -25.81 6.41
N ASP A 370 -8.12 -24.72 7.02
CA ASP A 370 -6.71 -24.36 7.12
C ASP A 370 -6.36 -23.93 8.55
N SER A 371 -6.29 -24.93 9.44
CA SER A 371 -5.92 -24.70 10.84
C SER A 371 -4.48 -24.21 11.02
N VAL A 372 -3.59 -24.52 10.07
CA VAL A 372 -2.19 -24.10 10.14
C VAL A 372 -2.08 -22.60 9.91
N ALA A 373 -2.69 -22.08 8.84
CA ALA A 373 -2.72 -20.65 8.57
C ALA A 373 -3.51 -19.87 9.64
N GLY A 374 -4.60 -20.45 10.15
CA GLY A 374 -5.38 -19.87 11.25
C GLY A 374 -4.59 -19.72 12.54
N THR A 375 -3.91 -20.78 12.98
CA THR A 375 -3.00 -20.74 14.14
C THR A 375 -1.88 -19.71 13.93
N GLN A 376 -1.22 -19.73 12.77
CA GLN A 376 -0.10 -18.83 12.50
C GLN A 376 -0.56 -17.37 12.55
N ALA A 377 -1.73 -17.06 11.99
CA ALA A 377 -2.29 -15.71 12.01
C ALA A 377 -2.46 -15.15 13.44
N ILE A 378 -2.92 -15.99 14.38
CA ILE A 378 -3.10 -15.59 15.77
C ILE A 378 -1.74 -15.44 16.46
N ARG A 379 -0.78 -16.35 16.20
CA ARG A 379 0.59 -16.24 16.70
C ARG A 379 1.25 -14.96 16.22
N ASP A 380 1.14 -14.61 14.95
CA ASP A 380 1.70 -13.38 14.38
C ASP A 380 1.17 -12.14 15.12
N ILE A 381 -0.13 -12.13 15.46
CA ILE A 381 -0.74 -11.07 16.26
C ILE A 381 -0.13 -11.01 17.66
N ILE A 382 -0.02 -12.15 18.35
CA ILE A 382 0.58 -12.22 19.70
C ILE A 382 2.06 -11.83 19.68
N GLN A 383 2.82 -12.27 18.68
CA GLN A 383 4.24 -12.00 18.51
C GLN A 383 4.54 -10.52 18.25
N SER A 384 3.57 -9.77 17.73
CA SER A 384 3.65 -8.32 17.55
C SER A 384 3.51 -7.52 18.85
N ALA A 385 3.10 -8.16 19.95
CA ALA A 385 2.84 -7.50 21.22
C ALA A 385 4.09 -6.86 21.82
N SER A 386 3.95 -5.61 22.26
CA SER A 386 5.04 -4.82 22.82
C SER A 386 4.83 -4.42 24.27
N ARG A 387 3.58 -4.37 24.74
CA ARG A 387 3.16 -3.92 26.07
C ARG A 387 2.36 -4.97 26.84
N SER A 388 1.35 -5.60 26.23
CA SER A 388 0.51 -6.59 26.90
C SER A 388 -0.33 -7.41 25.93
N VAL A 389 -0.72 -8.60 26.37
CA VAL A 389 -1.71 -9.44 25.71
C VAL A 389 -2.80 -9.82 26.71
N ASP A 390 -4.05 -9.53 26.37
CA ASP A 390 -5.22 -10.00 27.11
C ASP A 390 -6.07 -10.90 26.22
N LEU A 391 -6.43 -12.07 26.71
CA LEU A 391 -7.15 -13.09 25.97
C LEU A 391 -8.39 -13.55 26.73
N LEU A 392 -9.55 -13.42 26.10
CA LEU A 392 -10.80 -13.97 26.60
C LEU A 392 -11.23 -15.08 25.64
N ASP A 393 -11.10 -16.34 26.08
CA ASP A 393 -11.67 -17.50 25.41
C ASP A 393 -12.29 -18.43 26.48
N PRO A 394 -13.62 -18.58 26.52
CA PRO A 394 -14.30 -19.44 27.50
C PRO A 394 -13.83 -20.90 27.50
N TYR A 395 -13.21 -21.35 26.41
CA TYR A 395 -12.75 -22.72 26.20
C TYR A 395 -11.21 -22.84 26.23
N PHE A 396 -10.51 -21.81 26.73
CA PHE A 396 -9.05 -21.83 26.81
C PHE A 396 -8.57 -22.96 27.74
N GLY A 397 -7.77 -23.87 27.19
CA GLY A 397 -7.23 -25.03 27.89
C GLY A 397 -5.71 -25.19 27.75
N ARG A 398 -5.21 -26.37 28.16
CA ARG A 398 -3.78 -26.72 28.12
C ARG A 398 -3.16 -26.54 26.73
N GLY A 399 -3.86 -27.00 25.69
CA GLY A 399 -3.39 -26.86 24.32
C GLY A 399 -3.18 -25.39 23.91
N ASP A 400 -4.09 -24.50 24.29
CA ASP A 400 -4.03 -23.08 23.92
C ASP A 400 -2.93 -22.33 24.68
N LEU A 401 -2.67 -22.71 25.94
CA LEU A 401 -1.52 -22.22 26.72
C LEU A 401 -0.20 -22.50 25.98
N LEU A 402 -0.02 -23.73 25.53
CA LEU A 402 1.19 -24.13 24.80
C LEU A 402 1.25 -23.52 23.40
N GLU A 403 0.12 -23.43 22.71
CA GLU A 403 0.06 -22.99 21.31
C GLU A 403 0.23 -21.46 21.16
N PHE A 404 -0.31 -20.68 22.09
CA PHE A 404 -0.48 -19.22 21.94
C PHE A 404 0.19 -18.41 23.04
N ALA A 405 0.03 -18.74 24.32
CA ALA A 405 0.60 -17.92 25.38
C ALA A 405 2.14 -17.97 25.41
N LEU A 406 2.73 -19.10 24.99
CA LEU A 406 4.18 -19.25 24.85
C LEU A 406 4.75 -18.63 23.57
N SER A 407 3.91 -18.15 22.65
CA SER A 407 4.36 -17.51 21.41
C SER A 407 4.79 -16.04 21.59
N THR A 408 4.91 -15.56 22.83
CA THR A 408 5.37 -14.21 23.15
C THR A 408 6.88 -14.05 22.89
N THR A 409 7.25 -12.90 22.32
CA THR A 409 8.61 -12.58 21.86
C THR A 409 9.41 -11.72 22.85
N LYS A 410 8.82 -11.40 24.01
CA LYS A 410 9.43 -10.53 25.03
C LYS A 410 9.36 -11.15 26.41
N HIS A 411 10.45 -11.06 27.17
CA HIS A 411 10.43 -11.43 28.58
C HIS A 411 9.54 -10.50 29.40
N GLY A 412 8.87 -11.05 30.41
CA GLY A 412 8.04 -10.27 31.34
C GLY A 412 6.77 -9.67 30.76
N LEU A 413 6.49 -9.86 29.46
CA LEU A 413 5.29 -9.35 28.80
C LEU A 413 4.04 -9.89 29.52
N PRO A 414 3.19 -9.03 30.10
CA PRO A 414 1.95 -9.47 30.73
C PRO A 414 1.04 -10.17 29.72
N PHE A 415 0.68 -11.42 30.02
CA PHE A 415 -0.24 -12.23 29.24
C PHE A 415 -1.38 -12.70 30.15
N ARG A 416 -2.55 -12.06 30.06
CA ARG A 416 -3.70 -12.30 30.94
C ARG A 416 -4.77 -13.11 30.21
N VAL A 417 -5.28 -14.15 30.84
CA VAL A 417 -6.27 -15.05 30.23
C VAL A 417 -7.52 -15.21 31.10
N LEU A 418 -8.68 -15.07 30.48
CA LEU A 418 -9.98 -15.44 31.04
C LEU A 418 -10.51 -16.71 30.37
N THR A 419 -10.73 -17.75 31.18
CA THR A 419 -11.41 -18.99 30.80
C THR A 419 -12.67 -19.21 31.65
N SER A 420 -13.52 -20.18 31.29
CA SER A 420 -14.79 -20.42 31.99
C SER A 420 -14.75 -21.59 32.98
N HIS A 421 -15.46 -21.44 34.11
CA HIS A 421 -15.65 -22.54 35.07
C HIS A 421 -16.32 -23.77 34.43
N ASP A 422 -17.28 -23.55 33.53
CA ASP A 422 -17.98 -24.60 32.80
C ASP A 422 -16.98 -25.48 32.03
N PHE A 423 -16.17 -24.88 31.16
CA PHE A 423 -15.14 -25.61 30.43
C PHE A 423 -14.11 -26.31 31.32
N CYS A 424 -13.68 -25.65 32.41
CA CYS A 424 -12.73 -26.24 33.34
C CYS A 424 -13.25 -27.49 34.06
N THR A 425 -14.57 -27.69 34.13
CA THR A 425 -15.21 -28.81 34.88
C THR A 425 -15.97 -29.80 34.00
N SER A 426 -16.33 -29.45 32.75
CA SER A 426 -17.19 -30.26 31.88
C SER A 426 -16.47 -31.36 31.10
N GLY A 427 -15.14 -31.38 31.10
CA GLY A 427 -14.34 -32.28 30.28
C GLY A 427 -12.98 -32.61 30.87
N HIS A 428 -12.28 -33.54 30.22
CA HIS A 428 -10.93 -33.97 30.59
C HIS A 428 -9.94 -33.72 29.45
N ASP A 429 -8.72 -33.36 29.81
CA ASP A 429 -7.61 -33.27 28.87
C ASP A 429 -7.28 -34.68 28.35
N PRO A 430 -7.19 -34.88 27.03
CA PRO A 430 -7.05 -36.21 26.44
C PRO A 430 -5.74 -36.91 26.79
N GLU A 431 -4.68 -36.14 27.09
CA GLU A 431 -3.34 -36.68 27.35
C GLU A 431 -3.09 -36.86 28.85
N LEU A 432 -3.36 -35.82 29.66
CA LEU A 432 -3.16 -35.90 31.12
C LEU A 432 -4.30 -36.66 31.82
N LYS A 433 -5.46 -36.83 31.17
CA LYS A 433 -6.67 -37.48 31.73
C LYS A 433 -7.16 -36.82 33.02
N LEU A 434 -6.83 -35.55 33.22
CA LEU A 434 -7.31 -34.71 34.32
C LEU A 434 -8.49 -33.85 33.82
N GLU A 435 -9.32 -33.35 34.74
CA GLU A 435 -10.28 -32.29 34.38
C GLU A 435 -9.53 -31.13 33.68
N ASN A 436 -10.15 -30.52 32.66
CA ASN A 436 -9.50 -29.48 31.83
C ASN A 436 -8.83 -28.38 32.67
N GLY A 437 -9.48 -27.95 33.76
CA GLY A 437 -8.91 -26.95 34.65
C GLY A 437 -7.69 -27.45 35.44
N ASP A 438 -7.69 -28.70 35.91
CA ASP A 438 -6.52 -29.25 36.61
C ASP A 438 -5.33 -29.39 35.65
N ALA A 439 -5.57 -29.88 34.43
CA ALA A 439 -4.55 -30.00 33.38
C ALA A 439 -3.94 -28.63 33.02
N LEU A 440 -4.78 -27.60 32.89
CA LEU A 440 -4.35 -26.23 32.63
C LEU A 440 -3.51 -25.67 33.79
N ALA A 441 -3.95 -25.86 35.03
CA ALA A 441 -3.23 -25.36 36.21
C ALA A 441 -1.86 -26.04 36.37
N GLU A 442 -1.80 -27.36 36.21
CA GLU A 442 -0.55 -28.12 36.28
C GLU A 442 0.44 -27.73 35.18
N THR A 443 -0.06 -27.52 33.95
CA THR A 443 0.77 -27.06 32.84
C THR A 443 1.28 -25.63 33.09
N LEU A 444 0.45 -24.73 33.60
CA LEU A 444 0.85 -23.36 33.94
C LEU A 444 1.95 -23.33 35.02
N GLU A 445 1.83 -24.17 36.05
CA GLU A 445 2.85 -24.33 37.10
C GLU A 445 4.17 -24.86 36.51
N SER A 446 4.10 -25.88 35.64
CA SER A 446 5.27 -26.45 34.97
C SER A 446 5.99 -25.44 34.08
N VAL A 447 5.23 -24.70 33.26
CA VAL A 447 5.75 -23.66 32.36
C VAL A 447 6.46 -22.56 33.15
N ARG A 448 5.85 -22.06 34.23
CA ARG A 448 6.44 -21.02 35.08
C ARG A 448 7.68 -21.52 35.83
N ALA A 449 7.74 -22.80 36.17
CA ALA A 449 8.92 -23.40 36.78
C ALA A 449 10.09 -23.52 35.78
N GLN A 450 9.79 -23.75 34.49
CA GLN A 450 10.80 -23.84 33.42
C GLN A 450 11.32 -22.45 32.99
N ASP A 451 10.43 -21.46 32.86
CA ASP A 451 10.81 -20.08 32.51
C ASP A 451 10.12 -19.09 33.47
N PRO A 452 10.78 -18.71 34.59
CA PRO A 452 10.20 -17.78 35.57
C PRO A 452 10.07 -16.35 35.04
N ARG A 453 10.62 -16.04 33.85
CA ARG A 453 10.49 -14.73 33.19
C ARG A 453 9.15 -14.60 32.46
N LEU A 454 8.36 -15.67 32.35
CA LEU A 454 7.02 -15.64 31.78
C LEU A 454 6.02 -15.00 32.75
N ASN A 455 5.30 -13.98 32.27
CA ASN A 455 4.28 -13.27 33.04
C ASN A 455 2.88 -13.63 32.54
N ILE A 456 2.51 -14.91 32.67
CA ILE A 456 1.20 -15.43 32.23
C ILE A 456 0.28 -15.53 33.45
N GLU A 457 -0.85 -14.82 33.48
CA GLU A 457 -1.87 -14.93 34.53
C GLU A 457 -3.17 -15.47 33.97
N ILE A 458 -3.74 -16.52 34.59
CA ILE A 458 -5.00 -17.13 34.16
C ILE A 458 -6.01 -17.00 35.29
N LYS A 459 -7.21 -16.50 34.96
CA LYS A 459 -8.36 -16.45 35.85
C LYS A 459 -9.56 -17.20 35.26
N VAL A 460 -10.37 -17.76 36.16
CA VAL A 460 -11.56 -18.56 35.82
C VAL A 460 -12.81 -17.77 36.15
N MET A 461 -13.61 -17.48 35.13
CA MET A 461 -14.89 -16.81 35.24
C MET A 461 -15.91 -17.69 35.98
N PRO A 462 -16.69 -17.13 36.93
CA PRO A 462 -17.65 -17.89 37.71
C PRO A 462 -18.91 -18.26 36.93
N GLY A 463 -19.65 -19.27 37.42
CA GLY A 463 -20.96 -19.66 36.89
C GLY A 463 -20.98 -21.07 36.30
N GLN A 464 -22.17 -21.68 36.27
CA GLN A 464 -22.38 -22.99 35.62
C GLN A 464 -22.41 -22.89 34.08
N LYS A 465 -22.56 -21.68 33.54
CA LYS A 465 -22.38 -21.35 32.13
C LYS A 465 -21.46 -20.14 32.05
N SER A 466 -20.68 -20.05 30.99
CA SER A 466 -19.78 -18.91 30.80
C SER A 466 -20.59 -17.60 30.72
N PRO A 467 -20.22 -16.54 31.46
CA PRO A 467 -20.91 -15.25 31.40
C PRO A 467 -20.66 -14.52 30.07
N VAL A 468 -19.57 -14.86 29.36
CA VAL A 468 -19.23 -14.35 28.04
C VAL A 468 -18.99 -15.55 27.11
N HIS A 469 -19.61 -15.55 25.93
CA HIS A 469 -19.38 -16.58 24.91
C HIS A 469 -18.48 -16.10 23.75
N ASP A 470 -18.42 -14.79 23.55
CA ASP A 470 -17.57 -14.17 22.54
C ASP A 470 -16.10 -14.27 22.93
N ARG A 471 -15.21 -14.16 21.93
CA ARG A 471 -13.78 -14.36 22.09
C ARG A 471 -13.02 -13.15 21.61
N PHE A 472 -12.10 -12.69 22.45
CA PHE A 472 -11.34 -11.48 22.19
C PHE A 472 -9.86 -11.71 22.45
N LEU A 473 -9.03 -11.31 21.51
CA LEU A 473 -7.60 -11.17 21.67
C LEU A 473 -7.26 -9.68 21.64
N ILE A 474 -6.68 -9.16 22.72
CA ILE A 474 -6.35 -7.75 22.87
C ILE A 474 -4.83 -7.64 22.96
N VAL A 475 -4.20 -7.03 21.96
CA VAL A 475 -2.75 -6.83 21.89
C VAL A 475 -2.46 -5.34 21.91
N ASP A 476 -1.74 -4.87 22.94
CA ASP A 476 -1.38 -3.45 23.12
C ASP A 476 -2.58 -2.48 23.01
N GLY A 477 -3.76 -2.91 23.47
CA GLY A 477 -5.02 -2.17 23.38
C GLY A 477 -5.79 -2.32 22.06
N THR A 478 -5.22 -3.01 21.08
CA THR A 478 -5.89 -3.36 19.82
C THR A 478 -6.72 -4.63 20.02
N VAL A 479 -8.02 -4.55 19.73
CA VAL A 479 -8.95 -5.66 19.94
C VAL A 479 -9.17 -6.45 18.65
N TRP A 480 -9.09 -7.77 18.75
CA TRP A 480 -9.40 -8.74 17.72
C TRP A 480 -10.54 -9.64 18.17
N VAL A 481 -11.56 -9.79 17.33
CA VAL A 481 -12.67 -10.74 17.53
C VAL A 481 -12.32 -12.05 16.84
N LEU A 482 -12.48 -13.14 17.58
CA LEU A 482 -12.26 -14.50 17.08
C LEU A 482 -13.62 -15.19 16.90
N GLY A 483 -13.93 -15.59 15.66
CA GLY A 483 -15.19 -16.26 15.31
C GLY A 483 -15.28 -17.72 15.77
N ALA A 484 -14.20 -18.29 16.28
CA ALA A 484 -14.13 -19.65 16.80
C ALA A 484 -13.17 -19.72 18.00
N SER A 485 -13.28 -20.80 18.80
CA SER A 485 -12.31 -21.09 19.86
C SER A 485 -10.92 -21.32 19.27
N LEU A 486 -9.90 -20.96 20.03
CA LEU A 486 -8.49 -21.05 19.60
C LEU A 486 -8.08 -22.45 19.13
N ASN A 487 -8.52 -23.47 19.85
CA ASN A 487 -8.25 -24.87 19.53
C ASN A 487 -8.84 -25.34 18.18
N GLU A 488 -9.93 -24.71 17.71
CA GLU A 488 -10.63 -25.04 16.47
C GLU A 488 -10.41 -24.00 15.35
N PHE A 489 -9.63 -22.95 15.62
CA PHE A 489 -9.50 -21.83 14.70
C PHE A 489 -8.93 -22.27 13.34
N GLY A 490 -9.65 -21.96 12.26
CA GLY A 490 -9.30 -22.34 10.89
C GLY A 490 -9.56 -23.80 10.51
N SER A 491 -9.84 -24.70 11.48
CA SER A 491 -10.23 -26.10 11.19
C SER A 491 -11.61 -26.21 10.52
N ARG A 492 -12.44 -25.19 10.71
CA ARG A 492 -13.72 -24.92 10.08
C ARG A 492 -13.83 -23.42 9.83
N GLY A 493 -14.74 -22.99 8.96
CA GLY A 493 -15.03 -21.57 8.67
C GLY A 493 -14.94 -20.66 9.91
N SER A 494 -13.85 -19.89 10.00
CA SER A 494 -13.48 -19.07 11.15
C SER A 494 -13.12 -17.66 10.70
N LEU A 495 -13.65 -16.66 11.40
CA LEU A 495 -13.40 -15.25 11.14
C LEU A 495 -12.40 -14.68 12.14
N LEU A 496 -11.42 -13.95 11.64
CA LEU A 496 -10.55 -13.07 12.43
C LEU A 496 -10.86 -11.62 12.02
N MET A 497 -11.31 -10.81 12.97
CA MET A 497 -11.68 -9.42 12.71
C MET A 497 -10.94 -8.48 13.65
N LYS A 498 -10.36 -7.41 13.12
CA LYS A 498 -9.78 -6.33 13.93
C LYS A 498 -10.84 -5.26 14.21
N LEU A 499 -11.11 -4.95 15.47
CA LEU A 499 -12.03 -3.86 15.82
C LEU A 499 -11.34 -2.50 15.63
N PRO A 500 -12.10 -1.44 15.30
CA PRO A 500 -11.53 -0.10 15.24
C PRO A 500 -11.09 0.31 16.63
N PRO A 501 -9.99 1.08 16.75
CA PRO A 501 -9.76 1.81 17.98
C PRO A 501 -10.98 2.72 18.23
N PRO A 502 -11.41 2.90 19.49
CA PRO A 502 -12.43 3.90 19.78
C PRO A 502 -11.95 5.26 19.24
N PRO A 503 -12.79 6.02 18.51
CA PRO A 503 -12.38 7.31 17.96
C PRO A 503 -11.92 8.21 19.11
N ALA A 504 -10.81 8.93 18.90
CA ALA A 504 -10.30 9.93 19.83
C ALA A 504 -11.28 11.11 19.87
N LEU A 505 -12.34 11.00 20.66
CA LEU A 505 -13.25 12.11 20.92
C LEU A 505 -12.59 13.09 21.91
N GLY A 506 -12.88 14.37 21.71
CA GLY A 506 -12.43 15.44 22.60
C GLY A 506 -12.93 15.27 24.04
N PRO A 507 -12.50 16.14 24.97
CA PRO A 507 -12.61 15.98 26.43
C PRO A 507 -14.05 15.90 27.01
N HIS A 508 -15.11 15.85 26.21
CA HIS A 508 -16.49 16.02 26.67
C HIS A 508 -17.47 14.87 26.37
N GLU A 509 -17.06 13.80 25.70
CA GLU A 509 -17.91 12.59 25.55
C GLU A 509 -17.09 11.32 25.77
N PRO A 510 -17.09 10.74 26.98
CA PRO A 510 -16.45 9.46 27.20
C PRO A 510 -17.27 8.36 26.50
N TRP A 511 -16.61 7.60 25.63
CA TRP A 511 -17.13 6.30 25.19
C TRP A 511 -17.44 5.46 26.43
N THR A 512 -18.68 5.02 26.55
CA THR A 512 -19.14 4.20 27.69
C THR A 512 -18.78 2.73 27.54
N PHE A 513 -18.38 2.29 26.34
CA PHE A 513 -18.09 0.89 26.05
C PHE A 513 -16.74 0.70 25.36
N SER A 514 -15.88 -0.13 25.95
CA SER A 514 -14.64 -0.66 25.36
C SER A 514 -14.55 -2.13 25.69
N VAL A 515 -14.16 -3.00 24.75
CA VAL A 515 -13.99 -4.43 25.06
C VAL A 515 -12.97 -4.63 26.18
N SER A 516 -11.88 -3.85 26.20
CA SER A 516 -10.88 -3.93 27.27
C SER A 516 -11.47 -3.60 28.63
N SER A 517 -12.17 -2.47 28.78
CA SER A 517 -12.65 -2.01 30.09
C SER A 517 -14.01 -2.60 30.50
N SER A 518 -14.96 -2.65 29.56
CA SER A 518 -16.35 -3.02 29.81
C SER A 518 -16.58 -4.53 29.77
N VAL A 519 -15.70 -5.29 29.12
CA VAL A 519 -15.80 -6.75 29.05
C VAL A 519 -14.64 -7.39 29.81
N PHE A 520 -13.41 -7.24 29.33
CA PHE A 520 -12.26 -7.95 29.89
C PHE A 520 -12.03 -7.59 31.37
N GLU A 521 -11.82 -6.31 31.70
CA GLU A 521 -11.57 -5.88 33.08
C GLU A 521 -12.75 -6.18 34.01
N ALA A 522 -13.99 -5.96 33.57
CA ALA A 522 -15.18 -6.25 34.38
C ALA A 522 -15.24 -7.73 34.81
N HIS A 523 -14.91 -8.66 33.91
CA HIS A 523 -14.82 -10.08 34.22
C HIS A 523 -13.53 -10.45 34.95
N TRP A 524 -12.42 -9.77 34.67
CA TRP A 524 -11.14 -9.99 35.35
C TRP A 524 -11.21 -9.76 36.86
N GLN A 525 -11.93 -8.72 37.29
CA GLN A 525 -12.07 -8.36 38.70
C GLN A 525 -12.96 -9.35 39.49
N THR A 526 -13.92 -9.99 38.82
CA THR A 526 -14.87 -10.92 39.45
C THR A 526 -14.46 -12.39 39.35
N SER A 527 -13.41 -12.69 38.59
CA SER A 527 -12.90 -14.04 38.37
C SER A 527 -11.89 -14.46 39.43
N SER A 528 -11.85 -15.76 39.76
CA SER A 528 -10.84 -16.31 40.69
C SER A 528 -9.56 -16.63 39.94
N SER A 529 -8.40 -16.45 40.57
CA SER A 529 -7.14 -16.94 39.99
C SER A 529 -7.18 -18.46 39.80
N MET A 530 -6.41 -18.97 38.83
CA MET A 530 -6.36 -20.41 38.55
C MET A 530 -6.00 -21.24 39.78
N HIS A 531 -5.06 -20.75 40.60
CA HIS A 531 -4.64 -21.39 41.84
C HIS A 531 -5.78 -21.45 42.88
N GLU A 532 -6.48 -20.33 43.10
CA GLU A 532 -7.62 -20.29 44.01
C GLU A 532 -8.78 -21.16 43.53
N TRP A 533 -9.05 -21.16 42.22
CA TRP A 533 -10.06 -22.03 41.61
C TRP A 533 -9.74 -23.50 41.85
N ARG A 534 -8.49 -23.94 41.59
CA ARG A 534 -8.04 -25.32 41.79
C ARG A 534 -8.20 -25.76 43.25
N LYS A 535 -7.82 -24.89 44.20
CA LYS A 535 -8.00 -25.14 45.64
C LYS A 535 -9.47 -25.32 46.01
N LYS A 536 -10.35 -24.39 45.59
CA LYS A 536 -11.81 -24.49 45.82
C LYS A 536 -12.39 -25.76 45.19
N ARG A 537 -11.96 -26.12 43.98
CA ARG A 537 -12.41 -27.32 43.28
C ARG A 537 -12.01 -28.61 44.02
N ALA A 538 -10.78 -28.67 44.54
CA ALA A 538 -10.32 -29.81 45.34
C ALA A 538 -11.12 -29.98 46.64
N GLU A 539 -11.52 -28.88 47.29
CA GLU A 539 -12.40 -28.92 48.47
C GLU A 539 -13.80 -29.46 48.12
N VAL A 540 -14.37 -29.03 46.99
CA VAL A 540 -15.67 -29.52 46.49
C VAL A 540 -15.64 -31.02 46.19
N ARG A 541 -14.54 -31.55 45.62
CA ARG A 541 -14.42 -33.00 45.36
C ARG A 541 -14.34 -33.84 46.63
N LYS A 542 -13.79 -33.28 47.72
CA LYS A 542 -13.66 -33.96 49.02
C LYS A 542 -14.97 -34.01 49.82
N ASP A 543 -15.88 -33.06 49.58
CA ASP A 543 -17.18 -32.98 50.25
C ASP A 543 -18.26 -32.48 49.28
N PRO A 544 -18.83 -33.38 48.45
CA PRO A 544 -19.84 -33.01 47.45
C PRO A 544 -21.11 -32.38 48.07
N GLY A 545 -21.33 -32.61 49.37
CA GLY A 545 -22.49 -32.12 50.13
C GLY A 545 -22.41 -30.64 50.54
N LYS A 546 -21.24 -30.00 50.45
CA LYS A 546 -21.08 -28.56 50.75
C LYS A 546 -21.57 -27.63 49.65
N LEU A 547 -22.09 -28.17 48.55
CA LEU A 547 -22.60 -27.41 47.42
C LEU A 547 -24.14 -27.27 47.44
N HIS A 548 -24.72 -26.90 48.58
CA HIS A 548 -26.03 -26.23 48.57
C HIS A 548 -26.12 -25.04 49.55
N PRO A 549 -25.56 -23.88 49.17
CA PRO A 549 -26.11 -22.58 49.60
C PRO A 549 -27.33 -22.16 48.73
N ALA A 550 -27.72 -22.97 47.73
CA ALA A 550 -28.83 -22.66 46.81
C ALA A 550 -30.18 -23.31 47.18
N ALA A 551 -30.23 -24.19 48.19
CA ALA A 551 -31.50 -24.75 48.66
C ALA A 551 -32.28 -23.77 49.57
N HIS A 552 -31.62 -22.77 50.16
CA HIS A 552 -32.27 -21.76 51.00
C HIS A 552 -32.89 -20.58 50.22
N THR A 553 -32.54 -20.40 48.94
CA THR A 553 -33.01 -19.26 48.14
C THR A 553 -34.27 -19.55 47.32
N PHE A 554 -34.69 -20.80 47.12
CA PHE A 554 -35.97 -21.10 46.45
C PHE A 554 -37.17 -20.81 47.35
N GLY A 555 -37.07 -21.12 48.65
CA GLY A 555 -38.09 -20.79 49.65
C GLY A 555 -38.26 -19.27 49.81
N GLU A 556 -37.14 -18.53 49.90
CA GLU A 556 -37.16 -17.07 50.03
C GLU A 556 -37.61 -16.36 48.74
N ARG A 557 -37.23 -16.87 47.56
CA ARG A 557 -37.73 -16.37 46.27
C ARG A 557 -39.20 -16.67 46.08
N MET A 558 -39.69 -17.86 46.43
CA MET A 558 -41.13 -18.16 46.40
C MET A 558 -41.91 -17.23 47.33
N VAL A 559 -41.43 -16.97 48.56
CA VAL A 559 -42.09 -16.03 49.47
C VAL A 559 -42.08 -14.59 48.92
N ALA A 560 -40.97 -14.13 48.31
CA ALA A 560 -40.89 -12.82 47.69
C ALA A 560 -41.77 -12.69 46.43
N THR A 561 -41.83 -13.72 45.57
CA THR A 561 -42.69 -13.74 44.38
C THR A 561 -44.17 -13.85 44.75
N THR A 562 -44.51 -14.59 45.81
CA THR A 562 -45.90 -14.69 46.30
C THR A 562 -46.35 -13.37 46.92
N LYS A 563 -45.45 -12.64 47.59
CA LYS A 563 -45.72 -11.29 48.13
C LYS A 563 -45.86 -10.26 47.01
N LEU A 564 -45.01 -10.31 45.99
CA LEU A 564 -45.11 -9.44 44.81
C LEU A 564 -46.40 -9.69 44.02
N LEU A 565 -46.82 -10.95 43.85
CA LEU A 565 -48.07 -11.30 43.18
C LEU A 565 -49.31 -10.89 44.00
N LYS A 566 -49.25 -10.98 45.34
CA LYS A 566 -50.30 -10.46 46.22
C LYS A 566 -50.41 -8.93 46.15
N ASP A 567 -49.29 -8.21 46.22
CA ASP A 567 -49.27 -6.75 46.13
C ASP A 567 -49.71 -6.25 44.74
N THR A 568 -49.36 -6.99 43.68
CA THR A 568 -49.79 -6.68 42.31
C THR A 568 -51.28 -6.97 42.11
N ALA A 569 -51.80 -8.08 42.65
CA ALA A 569 -53.23 -8.39 42.60
C ALA A 569 -54.07 -7.41 43.44
N GLN A 570 -53.52 -6.91 44.55
CA GLN A 570 -54.16 -5.88 45.37
C GLN A 570 -54.21 -4.53 44.63
N ARG A 571 -53.10 -4.11 44.00
CA ARG A 571 -53.07 -2.89 43.17
C ARG A 571 -53.99 -2.98 41.95
N VAL A 572 -54.09 -4.14 41.31
CA VAL A 572 -55.02 -4.36 40.19
C VAL A 572 -56.48 -4.29 40.65
N ARG A 573 -56.82 -4.76 41.87
CA ARG A 573 -58.15 -4.58 42.46
C ARG A 573 -58.47 -3.15 42.83
N GLU A 574 -57.50 -2.41 43.37
CA GLU A 574 -57.66 -0.98 43.70
C GLU A 574 -57.88 -0.14 42.44
N ILE A 575 -57.23 -0.49 41.33
CA ILE A 575 -57.42 0.15 40.01
C ILE A 575 -58.76 -0.25 39.35
N TRP A 576 -59.30 -1.43 39.66
CA TRP A 576 -60.58 -1.90 39.10
C TRP A 576 -61.80 -1.37 39.87
N HIS A 577 -61.61 -0.93 41.13
CA HIS A 577 -62.67 -0.37 41.98
C HIS A 577 -62.69 1.17 42.05
N ALA A 578 -61.64 1.83 41.55
CA ALA A 578 -61.63 3.26 41.22
C ALA A 578 -62.16 3.47 39.79
#